data_AF-A0A1H4VQ71-F1
#
_entry.id   AF-A0A1H4VQ71-F1
#
_cell.length_a   1.000
_cell.length_b   1.000
_cell.length_c   1.000
_cell.angle_alpha   90.00
_cell.angle_beta   90.00
_cell.angle_gamma   90.00
#
_symmetry.space_group_name_H-M   'P 1'
#
loop_
_entity.id
_entity.type
_entity.pdbx_description
1 polymer ?
#
loop_
_entity_poly.entity_id
_entity_poly.type
_entity_poly.pdbx_seq_one_letter_code
_entity_poly.pdbx_strand_id
1 'polypeptide(L)'
;MTEDAGQVRVCEYRRCGAPLPPAVGRGSRARFCQDGKTWGRRNLSCRDAEAVLSDAESLRESDTELDDTAVTALAGQVDRVLEPARGLVDTLTTLRHQLDATTATALAERDAALAEADEHRLHRGRAEGDAAQARETAETAVAAAAAAERDKTAAVRERDEERAARRAAVQEQQRAEGQLAAVRDELARVADRADASAALAGERAAVIATLTAELAAARTALDEERGRGQAAVARADAVQERLDAARAGHEAALNALRDEHAKAAAAALDRARVEAERLRAGFDQRIAELQAAHEQTVRSMHETTTSLGAELRAALGRADTAERELAGVLTALGETPELPETLKQLLDRWPRES
;
A
#
# COMPACT_ATOMS: atom_id res chain seq x y z
N MET A 1 197.09 25.72 -20.87
CA MET A 1 196.77 27.01 -21.50
C MET A 1 195.81 26.73 -22.64
N THR A 2 194.74 27.53 -22.71
CA THR A 2 193.78 27.72 -23.83
C THR A 2 193.10 26.46 -24.34
N GLU A 3 191.85 26.23 -23.94
CA GLU A 3 190.67 26.65 -24.73
C GLU A 3 190.67 25.95 -26.09
N ASP A 4 189.90 24.87 -26.19
CA ASP A 4 189.22 24.59 -27.44
C ASP A 4 187.77 24.18 -27.17
N ALA A 5 186.91 24.74 -28.00
CA ALA A 5 185.52 24.99 -27.74
C ALA A 5 184.68 23.71 -27.57
N GLY A 6 183.80 23.77 -26.57
CA GLY A 6 182.49 23.12 -26.48
C GLY A 6 182.05 22.23 -27.64
N GLN A 7 182.51 20.98 -27.66
CA GLN A 7 181.73 19.91 -28.28
C GLN A 7 180.52 19.64 -27.39
N VAL A 8 179.37 20.14 -27.86
CA VAL A 8 178.06 19.84 -27.29
C VAL A 8 177.89 18.32 -27.30
N ARG A 9 178.01 17.69 -26.12
CA ARG A 9 177.71 16.26 -25.97
C ARG A 9 176.23 16.11 -26.28
N VAL A 10 175.87 15.23 -27.20
CA VAL A 10 174.47 14.94 -27.52
C VAL A 10 174.10 13.57 -26.97
N CYS A 11 172.82 13.39 -26.66
CA CYS A 11 172.23 12.14 -26.19
C CYS A 11 172.66 10.95 -27.07
N GLU A 12 173.15 9.86 -26.47
CA GLU A 12 173.63 8.66 -27.20
C GLU A 12 172.54 7.97 -28.04
N TYR A 13 171.25 8.17 -27.71
CA TYR A 13 170.16 7.73 -28.59
C TYR A 13 170.23 8.50 -29.92
N ARG A 14 170.68 7.83 -30.98
CA ARG A 14 171.07 8.45 -32.27
C ARG A 14 169.99 9.33 -32.90
N ARG A 15 168.71 9.08 -32.58
CA ARG A 15 167.56 9.83 -33.12
C ARG A 15 167.08 10.99 -32.24
N CYS A 16 167.55 11.12 -30.99
CA CYS A 16 167.13 12.25 -30.13
C CYS A 16 167.94 13.52 -30.37
N GLY A 17 169.26 13.40 -30.53
CA GLY A 17 170.14 14.54 -30.82
C GLY A 17 170.11 15.69 -29.79
N ALA A 18 169.55 15.48 -28.60
CA ALA A 18 169.42 16.53 -27.59
C ALA A 18 170.76 16.82 -26.88
N PRO A 19 171.12 18.10 -26.66
CA PRO A 19 172.38 18.49 -26.03
C PRO A 19 172.37 18.14 -24.53
N LEU A 20 173.31 17.31 -24.11
CA LEU A 20 173.58 16.96 -22.72
C LEU A 20 174.32 18.10 -22.00
N PRO A 21 173.99 18.36 -20.72
CA PRO A 21 174.67 19.40 -19.94
C PRO A 21 176.18 19.10 -19.79
N PRO A 22 177.03 20.14 -19.75
CA PRO A 22 178.48 19.97 -19.66
C PRO A 22 178.85 19.21 -18.38
N ALA A 23 179.74 18.23 -18.51
CA ALA A 23 180.11 17.34 -17.41
C ALA A 23 180.92 18.10 -16.34
N VAL A 24 180.25 18.58 -15.30
CA VAL A 24 180.86 19.11 -14.08
C VAL A 24 181.03 17.97 -13.07
N GLY A 25 182.27 17.60 -12.78
CA GLY A 25 182.60 16.71 -11.66
C GLY A 25 182.92 15.26 -12.05
N ARG A 26 183.93 14.71 -11.36
CA ARG A 26 184.52 13.38 -11.58
C ARG A 26 183.59 12.29 -11.00
N GLY A 27 182.42 12.08 -11.59
CA GLY A 27 181.51 11.05 -11.06
C GLY A 27 180.23 10.71 -11.84
N SER A 28 179.63 11.61 -12.62
CA SER A 28 178.36 11.30 -13.31
C SER A 28 178.33 11.82 -14.75
N ARG A 29 178.74 10.97 -15.71
CA ARG A 29 178.58 11.24 -17.14
C ARG A 29 177.25 10.65 -17.61
N ALA A 30 176.16 11.42 -17.54
CA ALA A 30 174.91 11.00 -18.17
C ALA A 30 175.13 10.78 -19.67
N ARG A 31 174.63 9.65 -20.17
CA ARG A 31 174.74 9.21 -21.57
C ARG A 31 173.49 9.52 -22.41
N PHE A 32 172.33 9.58 -21.77
CA PHE A 32 171.03 9.86 -22.39
C PHE A 32 170.40 11.10 -21.79
N CYS A 33 169.69 11.91 -22.58
CA CYS A 33 168.98 13.08 -22.09
C CYS A 33 167.77 12.65 -21.24
N GLN A 34 167.50 13.38 -20.15
CA GLN A 34 166.32 13.17 -19.31
C GLN A 34 165.16 14.11 -19.69
N ASP A 35 165.17 14.64 -20.92
CA ASP A 35 164.29 15.69 -21.43
C ASP A 35 162.81 15.26 -21.63
N GLY A 36 162.40 14.14 -21.02
CA GLY A 36 161.01 13.66 -21.04
C GLY A 36 160.46 13.22 -22.41
N LYS A 37 161.27 13.27 -23.47
CA LYS A 37 160.87 12.84 -24.82
C LYS A 37 160.71 11.33 -24.89
N THR A 38 159.54 10.91 -25.37
CA THR A 38 159.15 9.51 -25.50
C THR A 38 159.05 9.08 -26.96
N TRP A 39 159.40 7.82 -27.24
CA TRP A 39 159.51 7.29 -28.60
C TRP A 39 158.61 6.07 -28.81
N GLY A 40 157.89 6.04 -29.94
CA GLY A 40 156.99 4.95 -30.34
C GLY A 40 155.64 4.93 -29.60
N ARG A 41 154.74 4.00 -29.98
CA ARG A 41 153.36 3.90 -29.43
C ARG A 41 153.29 3.57 -27.92
N ARG A 42 154.40 3.09 -27.33
CA ARG A 42 154.51 2.76 -25.91
C ARG A 42 155.22 3.83 -25.07
N ASN A 43 155.52 4.99 -25.66
CA ASN A 43 156.14 6.12 -24.99
C ASN A 43 157.47 5.79 -24.27
N LEU A 44 158.42 5.16 -24.97
CA LEU A 44 159.69 4.72 -24.39
C LEU A 44 160.67 5.89 -24.15
N SER A 45 161.40 5.88 -23.03
CA SER A 45 162.44 6.89 -22.76
C SER A 45 163.63 6.74 -23.72
N CYS A 46 164.47 7.77 -23.90
CA CYS A 46 165.62 7.70 -24.81
C CYS A 46 166.59 6.55 -24.47
N ARG A 47 166.68 6.14 -23.19
CA ARG A 47 167.48 4.98 -22.76
C ARG A 47 166.85 3.67 -23.24
N ASP A 48 165.55 3.52 -23.05
CA ASP A 48 164.83 2.28 -23.41
C ASP A 48 164.67 2.15 -24.92
N ALA A 49 164.54 3.27 -25.62
CA ALA A 49 164.50 3.31 -27.08
C ALA A 49 165.85 2.91 -27.70
N GLU A 50 166.99 3.30 -27.11
CA GLU A 50 168.30 2.80 -27.54
C GLU A 50 168.46 1.32 -27.20
N ALA A 51 167.98 0.85 -26.04
CA ALA A 51 168.01 -0.57 -25.70
C ALA A 51 167.19 -1.41 -26.70
N VAL A 52 165.99 -0.96 -27.07
CA VAL A 52 165.18 -1.63 -28.11
C VAL A 52 165.83 -1.56 -29.49
N LEU A 53 166.51 -0.47 -29.82
CA LEU A 53 167.26 -0.38 -31.08
C LEU A 53 168.53 -1.24 -31.07
N SER A 54 169.22 -1.35 -29.93
CA SER A 54 170.36 -2.24 -29.75
C SER A 54 169.92 -3.71 -29.73
N ASP A 55 168.74 -4.03 -29.20
CA ASP A 55 168.12 -5.37 -29.29
C ASP A 55 167.66 -5.66 -30.73
N ALA A 56 167.14 -4.67 -31.45
CA ALA A 56 166.77 -4.82 -32.85
C ALA A 56 167.99 -4.87 -33.80
N GLU A 57 169.11 -4.21 -33.47
CA GLU A 57 170.39 -4.34 -34.16
C GLU A 57 171.08 -5.67 -33.81
N SER A 58 170.98 -6.14 -32.56
CA SER A 58 171.39 -7.49 -32.12
C SER A 58 170.65 -8.61 -32.87
N LEU A 59 169.34 -8.43 -33.17
CA LEU A 59 168.56 -9.33 -34.02
C LEU A 59 168.88 -9.22 -35.52
N ARG A 60 169.66 -8.21 -35.93
CA ARG A 60 170.09 -8.00 -37.33
C ARG A 60 171.51 -8.47 -37.61
N GLU A 61 172.32 -8.71 -36.57
CA GLU A 61 173.74 -9.09 -36.70
C GLU A 61 173.99 -10.60 -36.50
N SER A 62 172.94 -11.39 -36.23
CA SER A 62 172.99 -12.86 -36.26
C SER A 62 172.59 -13.38 -37.64
N ASP A 63 173.59 -13.50 -38.51
CA ASP A 63 173.52 -14.14 -39.84
C ASP A 63 173.38 -15.67 -39.67
N THR A 64 172.21 -16.11 -39.23
CA THR A 64 171.78 -17.51 -39.23
C THR A 64 170.60 -17.64 -40.18
N GLU A 65 170.85 -18.24 -41.33
CA GLU A 65 169.84 -18.61 -42.34
C GLU A 65 168.61 -19.23 -41.67
N LEU A 66 167.48 -18.53 -41.80
CA LEU A 66 166.17 -18.95 -41.31
C LEU A 66 165.66 -20.08 -42.21
N ASP A 67 165.53 -21.26 -41.63
CA ASP A 67 164.98 -22.47 -42.24
C ASP A 67 163.46 -22.33 -42.44
N ASP A 68 163.02 -22.31 -43.71
CA ASP A 68 161.62 -22.19 -44.17
C ASP A 68 160.68 -23.24 -43.56
N THR A 69 161.21 -24.32 -42.99
CA THR A 69 160.42 -25.36 -42.33
C THR A 69 159.79 -24.91 -41.00
N ALA A 70 160.42 -24.01 -40.25
CA ALA A 70 159.92 -23.58 -38.94
C ALA A 70 158.74 -22.59 -39.04
N VAL A 71 158.73 -21.72 -40.05
CA VAL A 71 157.63 -20.77 -40.31
C VAL A 71 156.40 -21.51 -40.87
N THR A 72 156.62 -22.53 -41.70
CA THR A 72 155.56 -23.40 -42.21
C THR A 72 154.94 -24.28 -41.11
N ALA A 73 155.74 -24.73 -40.13
CA ALA A 73 155.25 -25.49 -38.98
C ALA A 73 154.38 -24.66 -38.03
N LEU A 74 154.73 -23.39 -37.80
CA LEU A 74 153.92 -22.49 -36.97
C LEU A 74 152.63 -22.05 -37.68
N ALA A 75 152.69 -21.78 -38.99
CA ALA A 75 151.50 -21.53 -39.82
C ALA A 75 150.55 -22.75 -39.81
N GLY A 76 151.10 -23.96 -39.93
CA GLY A 76 150.32 -25.20 -39.82
C GLY A 76 149.73 -25.47 -38.43
N GLN A 77 150.36 -24.97 -37.35
CA GLN A 77 149.80 -25.04 -35.99
C GLN A 77 148.68 -24.02 -35.76
N VAL A 78 148.80 -22.81 -36.33
CA VAL A 78 147.75 -21.79 -36.26
C VAL A 78 146.55 -22.19 -37.12
N ASP A 79 146.75 -22.76 -38.31
CA ASP A 79 145.67 -23.28 -39.15
C ASP A 79 144.97 -24.50 -38.49
N ARG A 80 145.73 -25.41 -37.86
CA ARG A 80 145.15 -26.53 -37.08
C ARG A 80 144.28 -26.09 -35.90
N VAL A 81 144.44 -24.87 -35.39
CA VAL A 81 143.62 -24.33 -34.29
C VAL A 81 142.49 -23.44 -34.81
N LEU A 82 142.72 -22.71 -35.90
CA LEU A 82 141.72 -21.84 -36.51
C LEU A 82 140.66 -22.61 -37.30
N GLU A 83 141.00 -23.75 -37.91
CA GLU A 83 140.04 -24.54 -38.68
C GLU A 83 138.96 -25.21 -37.81
N PRO A 84 139.29 -25.84 -36.66
CA PRO A 84 138.28 -26.25 -35.68
C PRO A 84 137.50 -25.08 -35.09
N ALA A 85 138.15 -23.93 -34.86
CA ALA A 85 137.46 -22.74 -34.35
C ALA A 85 136.47 -22.16 -35.37
N ARG A 86 136.80 -22.16 -36.67
CA ARG A 86 135.89 -21.77 -37.76
C ARG A 86 134.72 -22.75 -37.89
N GLY A 87 134.99 -24.06 -37.85
CA GLY A 87 133.93 -25.08 -37.82
C GLY A 87 133.01 -24.96 -36.60
N LEU A 88 133.56 -24.56 -35.45
CA LEU A 88 132.78 -24.31 -34.24
C LEU A 88 131.94 -23.03 -34.34
N VAL A 89 132.45 -21.97 -35.00
CA VAL A 89 131.68 -20.76 -35.29
C VAL A 89 130.56 -21.05 -36.30
N ASP A 90 130.81 -21.84 -37.34
CA ASP A 90 129.79 -22.20 -38.34
C ASP A 90 128.70 -23.08 -37.74
N THR A 91 129.06 -24.04 -36.89
CA THR A 91 128.10 -24.87 -36.15
C THR A 91 127.31 -24.06 -35.12
N LEU A 92 127.96 -23.15 -34.37
CA LEU A 92 127.26 -22.24 -33.46
C LEU A 92 126.34 -21.27 -34.21
N THR A 93 126.74 -20.82 -35.40
CA THR A 93 125.90 -19.96 -36.26
C THR A 93 124.70 -20.73 -36.79
N THR A 94 124.89 -21.98 -37.21
CA THR A 94 123.82 -22.87 -37.65
C THR A 94 122.85 -23.18 -36.50
N LEU A 95 123.37 -23.51 -35.31
CA LEU A 95 122.58 -23.72 -34.10
C LEU A 95 121.83 -22.45 -33.68
N ARG A 96 122.43 -21.27 -33.84
CA ARG A 96 121.75 -19.99 -33.62
C ARG A 96 120.59 -19.81 -34.60
N HIS A 97 120.79 -20.05 -35.89
CA HIS A 97 119.72 -19.93 -36.88
C HIS A 97 118.60 -20.97 -36.64
N GLN A 98 118.95 -22.18 -36.21
CA GLN A 98 117.98 -23.20 -35.83
C GLN A 98 117.21 -22.81 -34.56
N LEU A 99 117.88 -22.25 -33.55
CA LEU A 99 117.23 -21.69 -32.35
C LEU A 99 116.35 -20.49 -32.69
N ASP A 100 116.79 -19.59 -33.55
CA ASP A 100 116.00 -18.44 -34.01
C ASP A 100 114.77 -18.89 -34.81
N ALA A 101 114.91 -19.89 -35.68
CA ALA A 101 113.80 -20.44 -36.45
C ALA A 101 112.78 -21.17 -35.55
N THR A 102 113.26 -21.98 -34.60
CA THR A 102 112.39 -22.71 -33.65
C THR A 102 111.71 -21.79 -32.66
N THR A 103 112.40 -20.76 -32.16
CA THR A 103 111.79 -19.74 -31.30
C THR A 103 110.79 -18.88 -32.07
N ALA A 104 111.08 -18.49 -33.31
CA ALA A 104 110.12 -17.79 -34.17
C ALA A 104 108.86 -18.63 -34.43
N THR A 105 109.03 -19.94 -34.70
CA THR A 105 107.91 -20.88 -34.88
C THR A 105 107.09 -21.02 -33.60
N ALA A 106 107.74 -21.24 -32.45
CA ALA A 106 107.05 -21.37 -31.17
C ALA A 106 106.32 -20.08 -30.74
N LEU A 107 106.88 -18.90 -31.06
CA LEU A 107 106.21 -17.61 -30.84
C LEU A 107 105.02 -17.44 -31.77
N ALA A 108 105.14 -17.82 -33.05
CA ALA A 108 104.03 -17.79 -34.00
C ALA A 108 102.90 -18.76 -33.59
N GLU A 109 103.23 -19.96 -33.12
CA GLU A 109 102.26 -20.94 -32.59
C GLU A 109 101.58 -20.43 -31.32
N ARG A 110 102.33 -19.81 -30.40
CA ARG A 110 101.75 -19.17 -29.20
C ARG A 110 100.79 -18.05 -29.60
N ASP A 111 101.19 -17.18 -30.51
CA ASP A 111 100.37 -16.04 -30.92
C ASP A 111 99.12 -16.51 -31.69
N ALA A 112 99.22 -17.58 -32.49
CA ALA A 112 98.07 -18.24 -33.12
C ALA A 112 97.12 -18.86 -32.08
N ALA A 113 97.65 -19.56 -31.07
CA ALA A 113 96.85 -20.14 -29.99
C ALA A 113 96.16 -19.06 -29.14
N LEU A 114 96.83 -17.91 -28.92
CA LEU A 114 96.23 -16.76 -28.25
C LEU A 114 95.09 -16.15 -29.08
N ALA A 115 95.29 -16.02 -30.40
CA ALA A 115 94.25 -15.53 -31.30
C ALA A 115 93.02 -16.47 -31.36
N GLU A 116 93.24 -17.79 -31.42
CA GLU A 116 92.16 -18.79 -31.38
C GLU A 116 91.43 -18.77 -30.02
N ALA A 117 92.16 -18.60 -28.91
CA ALA A 117 91.56 -18.45 -27.59
C ALA A 117 90.71 -17.17 -27.48
N ASP A 118 91.13 -16.06 -28.10
CA ASP A 118 90.36 -14.83 -28.20
C ASP A 118 89.10 -15.00 -29.05
N GLU A 119 89.21 -15.67 -30.19
CA GLU A 119 88.07 -15.98 -31.03
C GLU A 119 87.05 -16.87 -30.30
N HIS A 120 87.50 -17.90 -29.58
CA HIS A 120 86.64 -18.71 -28.72
C HIS A 120 86.02 -17.92 -27.56
N ARG A 121 86.73 -16.93 -26.99
CA ARG A 121 86.14 -16.01 -26.00
C ARG A 121 85.04 -15.15 -26.61
N LEU A 122 85.27 -14.61 -27.81
CA LEU A 122 84.27 -13.82 -28.54
C LEU A 122 83.04 -14.65 -28.90
N HIS A 123 83.22 -15.88 -29.41
CA HIS A 123 82.11 -16.77 -29.72
C HIS A 123 81.31 -17.17 -28.49
N ARG A 124 81.97 -17.48 -27.37
CA ARG A 124 81.26 -17.73 -26.10
C ARG A 124 80.49 -16.51 -25.63
N GLY A 125 81.10 -15.33 -25.66
CA GLY A 125 80.42 -14.08 -25.28
C GLY A 125 79.18 -13.79 -26.15
N ARG A 126 79.26 -14.04 -27.47
CA ARG A 126 78.09 -13.93 -28.36
C ARG A 126 77.02 -14.96 -28.04
N ALA A 127 77.40 -16.23 -27.88
CA ALA A 127 76.45 -17.30 -27.56
C ALA A 127 75.77 -17.10 -26.19
N GLU A 128 76.50 -16.61 -25.20
CA GLU A 128 75.97 -16.23 -23.88
C GLU A 128 75.01 -15.03 -23.99
N GLY A 129 75.36 -14.03 -24.81
CA GLY A 129 74.48 -12.90 -25.11
C GLY A 129 73.18 -13.32 -25.80
N ASP A 130 73.27 -14.15 -26.84
CA ASP A 130 72.11 -14.68 -27.56
C ASP A 130 71.23 -15.54 -26.65
N ALA A 131 71.84 -16.37 -25.79
CA ALA A 131 71.12 -17.17 -24.81
C ALA A 131 70.41 -16.30 -23.75
N ALA A 132 71.05 -15.22 -23.29
CA ALA A 132 70.44 -14.27 -22.37
C ALA A 132 69.24 -13.56 -23.02
N GLN A 133 69.40 -13.08 -24.26
CA GLN A 133 68.32 -12.45 -25.02
C GLN A 133 67.17 -13.44 -25.28
N ALA A 134 67.45 -14.69 -25.64
CA ALA A 134 66.43 -15.71 -25.83
C ALA A 134 65.65 -16.00 -24.55
N ARG A 135 66.32 -16.03 -23.38
CA ARG A 135 65.66 -16.17 -22.07
C ARG A 135 64.75 -14.98 -21.77
N GLU A 136 65.22 -13.75 -21.95
CA GLU A 136 64.40 -12.55 -21.75
C GLU A 136 63.18 -12.54 -22.68
N THR A 137 63.36 -12.94 -23.94
CA THR A 137 62.26 -13.04 -24.92
C THR A 137 61.25 -14.13 -24.52
N ALA A 138 61.72 -15.26 -24.00
CA ALA A 138 60.84 -16.32 -23.49
C ALA A 138 60.08 -15.90 -22.23
N GLU A 139 60.75 -15.23 -21.28
CA GLU A 139 60.13 -14.71 -20.06
C GLU A 139 59.05 -13.68 -20.36
N THR A 140 59.33 -12.73 -21.27
CA THR A 140 58.34 -11.75 -21.73
C THR A 140 57.15 -12.40 -22.45
N ALA A 141 57.40 -13.42 -23.28
CA ALA A 141 56.33 -14.18 -23.94
C ALA A 141 55.45 -14.96 -22.94
N VAL A 142 56.06 -15.58 -21.93
CA VAL A 142 55.34 -16.29 -20.85
C VAL A 142 54.52 -15.31 -20.02
N ALA A 143 55.08 -14.14 -19.67
CA ALA A 143 54.36 -13.10 -18.95
C ALA A 143 53.16 -12.56 -19.75
N ALA A 144 53.33 -12.35 -21.06
CA ALA A 144 52.26 -11.93 -21.96
C ALA A 144 51.16 -12.99 -22.09
N ALA A 145 51.53 -14.27 -22.23
CA ALA A 145 50.56 -15.37 -22.25
C ALA A 145 49.78 -15.47 -20.94
N ALA A 146 50.46 -15.34 -19.80
CA ALA A 146 49.82 -15.34 -18.47
C ALA A 146 48.92 -14.12 -18.25
N ALA A 147 49.24 -12.95 -18.81
CA ALA A 147 48.37 -11.79 -18.82
C ALA A 147 47.11 -12.05 -19.69
N ALA A 148 47.29 -12.56 -20.92
CA ALA A 148 46.19 -12.86 -21.82
C ALA A 148 45.20 -13.89 -21.24
N GLU A 149 45.68 -14.92 -20.54
CA GLU A 149 44.79 -15.87 -19.85
C GLU A 149 44.04 -15.24 -18.66
N ARG A 150 44.68 -14.33 -17.92
CA ARG A 150 43.99 -13.54 -16.89
C ARG A 150 42.91 -12.65 -17.48
N ASP A 151 43.19 -11.98 -18.59
CA ASP A 151 42.21 -11.12 -19.26
C ASP A 151 41.04 -11.91 -19.83
N LYS A 152 41.30 -13.08 -20.44
CA LYS A 152 40.24 -13.99 -20.90
C LYS A 152 39.34 -14.45 -19.75
N THR A 153 39.93 -14.86 -18.63
CA THR A 153 39.15 -15.30 -17.47
C THR A 153 38.37 -14.16 -16.83
N ALA A 154 38.92 -12.93 -16.80
CA ALA A 154 38.21 -11.74 -16.36
C ALA A 154 37.02 -11.41 -17.28
N ALA A 155 37.22 -11.42 -18.61
CA ALA A 155 36.15 -11.16 -19.58
C ALA A 155 35.02 -12.20 -19.52
N VAL A 156 35.34 -13.46 -19.24
CA VAL A 156 34.32 -14.50 -19.03
C VAL A 156 33.51 -14.24 -17.76
N ARG A 157 34.16 -13.85 -16.65
CA ARG A 157 33.47 -13.51 -15.40
C ARG A 157 32.56 -12.31 -15.59
N GLU A 158 33.05 -11.23 -16.19
CA GLU A 158 32.26 -10.03 -16.47
C GLU A 158 31.02 -10.35 -17.31
N ARG A 159 31.19 -11.13 -18.39
CA ARG A 159 30.06 -11.58 -19.23
C ARG A 159 29.05 -12.42 -18.45
N ASP A 160 29.51 -13.30 -17.57
CA ASP A 160 28.63 -14.17 -16.80
C ASP A 160 27.89 -13.40 -15.67
N GLU A 161 28.55 -12.41 -15.06
CA GLU A 161 27.94 -11.43 -14.15
C GLU A 161 26.87 -10.59 -14.87
N GLU A 162 27.17 -10.09 -16.07
CA GLU A 162 26.23 -9.30 -16.86
C GLU A 162 25.00 -10.15 -17.26
N ARG A 163 25.21 -11.42 -17.63
CA ARG A 163 24.12 -12.37 -17.89
C ARG A 163 23.30 -12.65 -16.64
N ALA A 164 23.93 -12.77 -15.48
CA ALA A 164 23.23 -12.96 -14.21
C ALA A 164 22.39 -11.73 -13.85
N ALA A 165 22.95 -10.53 -13.99
CA ALA A 165 22.26 -9.27 -13.76
C ALA A 165 21.06 -9.11 -14.71
N ARG A 166 21.20 -9.43 -16.00
CA ARG A 166 20.09 -9.42 -16.96
C ARG A 166 18.98 -10.39 -16.56
N ARG A 167 19.31 -11.62 -16.15
CA ARG A 167 18.31 -12.59 -15.66
C ARG A 167 17.59 -12.10 -14.41
N ALA A 168 18.33 -11.52 -13.46
CA ALA A 168 17.74 -10.95 -12.25
C ALA A 168 16.79 -9.79 -12.57
N ALA A 169 17.19 -8.88 -13.47
CA ALA A 169 16.36 -7.77 -13.92
C ALA A 169 15.06 -8.25 -14.59
N VAL A 170 15.13 -9.26 -15.46
CA VAL A 170 13.94 -9.86 -16.08
C VAL A 170 13.02 -10.50 -15.04
N GLN A 171 13.57 -11.20 -14.05
CA GLN A 171 12.76 -11.79 -12.98
C GLN A 171 12.06 -10.71 -12.14
N GLU A 172 12.76 -9.63 -11.79
CA GLU A 172 12.14 -8.52 -11.06
C GLU A 172 11.08 -7.80 -11.90
N GLN A 173 11.33 -7.63 -13.20
CA GLN A 173 10.31 -7.09 -14.11
C GLN A 173 9.07 -7.99 -14.14
N GLN A 174 9.24 -9.31 -14.28
CA GLN A 174 8.11 -10.26 -14.25
C GLN A 174 7.36 -10.25 -12.91
N ARG A 175 8.07 -10.10 -11.78
CA ARG A 175 7.45 -9.95 -10.46
C ARG A 175 6.64 -8.66 -10.38
N ALA A 176 7.20 -7.54 -10.83
CA ALA A 176 6.52 -6.25 -10.84
C ALA A 176 5.28 -6.28 -11.76
N GLU A 177 5.40 -6.84 -12.96
CA GLU A 177 4.28 -7.03 -13.89
C GLU A 177 3.20 -7.95 -13.29
N GLY A 178 3.59 -9.03 -12.61
CA GLY A 178 2.68 -9.92 -11.89
C GLY A 178 1.95 -9.22 -10.74
N GLN A 179 2.65 -8.38 -9.96
CA GLN A 179 2.04 -7.57 -8.91
C GLN A 179 1.07 -6.53 -9.50
N LEU A 180 1.43 -5.87 -10.60
CA LEU A 180 0.54 -4.94 -11.29
C LEU A 180 -0.70 -5.63 -11.85
N ALA A 181 -0.57 -6.84 -12.41
CA ALA A 181 -1.70 -7.64 -12.85
C ALA A 181 -2.63 -8.00 -11.67
N ALA A 182 -2.06 -8.48 -10.56
CA ALA A 182 -2.82 -8.80 -9.35
C ALA A 182 -3.57 -7.58 -8.77
N VAL A 183 -2.95 -6.40 -8.76
CA VAL A 183 -3.59 -5.15 -8.33
C VAL A 183 -4.72 -4.74 -9.27
N ARG A 184 -4.55 -4.91 -10.58
CA ARG A 184 -5.61 -4.63 -11.56
C ARG A 184 -6.80 -5.58 -11.40
N ASP A 185 -6.54 -6.87 -11.18
CA ASP A 185 -7.57 -7.86 -10.93
C ASP A 185 -8.34 -7.58 -9.63
N GLU A 186 -7.65 -7.19 -8.56
CA GLU A 186 -8.32 -6.81 -7.30
C GLU A 186 -9.13 -5.52 -7.48
N LEU A 187 -8.60 -4.53 -8.20
CA LEU A 187 -9.33 -3.30 -8.50
C LEU A 187 -10.60 -3.57 -9.32
N ALA A 188 -10.55 -4.47 -10.30
CA ALA A 188 -11.72 -4.92 -11.04
C ALA A 188 -12.75 -5.57 -10.11
N ARG A 189 -12.33 -6.50 -9.23
CA ARG A 189 -13.24 -7.14 -8.25
C ARG A 189 -13.83 -6.15 -7.25
N VAL A 190 -13.09 -5.11 -6.87
CA VAL A 190 -13.61 -4.04 -5.99
C VAL A 190 -14.62 -3.18 -6.74
N ALA A 191 -14.35 -2.83 -8.00
CA ALA A 191 -15.30 -2.10 -8.85
C ALA A 191 -16.60 -2.90 -9.04
N ASP A 192 -16.53 -4.19 -9.37
CA ASP A 192 -17.70 -5.06 -9.52
C ASP A 192 -18.53 -5.11 -8.22
N ARG A 193 -17.86 -5.21 -7.06
CA ARG A 193 -18.52 -5.16 -5.74
C ARG A 193 -19.17 -3.82 -5.48
N ALA A 194 -18.52 -2.72 -5.84
CA ALA A 194 -19.06 -1.38 -5.69
C ALA A 194 -20.31 -1.18 -6.57
N ASP A 195 -20.26 -1.60 -7.83
CA ASP A 195 -21.39 -1.52 -8.77
C ASP A 195 -22.56 -2.39 -8.30
N ALA A 196 -22.30 -3.61 -7.83
CA ALA A 196 -23.33 -4.45 -7.23
C ALA A 196 -23.96 -3.82 -5.98
N SER A 197 -23.16 -3.18 -5.12
CA SER A 197 -23.66 -2.48 -3.94
C SER A 197 -24.51 -1.25 -4.31
N ALA A 198 -24.12 -0.52 -5.35
CA ALA A 198 -24.86 0.64 -5.87
C ALA A 198 -26.20 0.21 -6.47
N ALA A 199 -26.22 -0.91 -7.22
CA ALA A 199 -27.44 -1.50 -7.75
C ALA A 199 -28.42 -1.89 -6.62
N LEU A 200 -27.94 -2.61 -5.60
CA LEU A 200 -28.75 -2.97 -4.43
C LEU A 200 -29.27 -1.74 -3.66
N ALA A 201 -28.46 -0.69 -3.54
CA ALA A 201 -28.89 0.57 -2.93
C ALA A 201 -29.99 1.24 -3.77
N GLY A 202 -29.86 1.24 -5.10
CA GLY A 202 -30.87 1.73 -6.04
C GLY A 202 -32.19 0.97 -5.94
N GLU A 203 -32.14 -0.36 -5.90
CA GLU A 203 -33.32 -1.22 -5.71
C GLU A 203 -34.02 -0.91 -4.37
N ARG A 204 -33.25 -0.82 -3.28
CA ARG A 204 -33.81 -0.46 -1.96
C ARG A 204 -34.42 0.94 -1.95
N ALA A 205 -33.80 1.91 -2.61
CA ALA A 205 -34.34 3.26 -2.72
C ALA A 205 -35.68 3.26 -3.49
N ALA A 206 -35.80 2.49 -4.57
CA ALA A 206 -37.04 2.33 -5.32
C ALA A 206 -38.15 1.67 -4.48
N VAL A 207 -37.81 0.63 -3.70
CA VAL A 207 -38.76 -0.02 -2.76
C VAL A 207 -39.21 0.96 -1.69
N ILE A 208 -38.29 1.71 -1.06
CA ILE A 208 -38.62 2.72 -0.06
C ILE A 208 -39.54 3.80 -0.64
N ALA A 209 -39.25 4.29 -1.84
CA ALA A 209 -40.10 5.28 -2.51
C ALA A 209 -41.52 4.75 -2.74
N THR A 210 -41.64 3.49 -3.18
CA THR A 210 -42.93 2.82 -3.40
C THR A 210 -43.70 2.67 -2.08
N LEU A 211 -43.08 2.12 -1.04
CA LEU A 211 -43.70 1.97 0.28
C LEU A 211 -44.09 3.31 0.91
N THR A 212 -43.30 4.36 0.66
CA THR A 212 -43.62 5.72 1.12
C THR A 212 -44.86 6.27 0.42
N ALA A 213 -44.99 6.05 -0.90
CA ALA A 213 -46.17 6.42 -1.66
C ALA A 213 -47.41 5.63 -1.23
N GLU A 214 -47.28 4.31 -1.02
CA GLU A 214 -48.35 3.46 -0.51
C GLU A 214 -48.81 3.88 0.89
N LEU A 215 -47.87 4.21 1.78
CA LEU A 215 -48.18 4.71 3.12
C LEU A 215 -48.91 6.05 3.06
N ALA A 216 -48.51 6.96 2.16
CA ALA A 216 -49.19 8.22 1.96
C ALA A 216 -50.63 8.00 1.45
N ALA A 217 -50.81 7.13 0.46
CA ALA A 217 -52.13 6.78 -0.07
C ALA A 217 -53.03 6.14 1.01
N ALA A 218 -52.48 5.23 1.83
CA ALA A 218 -53.20 4.59 2.92
C ALA A 218 -53.64 5.60 3.99
N ARG A 219 -52.80 6.60 4.30
CA ARG A 219 -53.16 7.69 5.24
C ARG A 219 -54.30 8.54 4.70
N THR A 220 -54.23 8.93 3.43
CA THR A 220 -55.31 9.69 2.78
C THR A 220 -56.62 8.90 2.78
N ALA A 221 -56.59 7.61 2.42
CA ALA A 221 -57.77 6.75 2.45
C ALA A 221 -58.36 6.61 3.86
N LEU A 222 -57.51 6.48 4.89
CA LEU A 222 -57.96 6.41 6.28
C LEU A 222 -58.63 7.71 6.74
N ASP A 223 -58.09 8.87 6.36
CA ASP A 223 -58.68 10.16 6.70
C ASP A 223 -60.01 10.40 5.97
N GLU A 224 -60.14 9.93 4.72
CA GLU A 224 -61.41 9.91 4.00
C GLU A 224 -62.45 9.01 4.68
N GLU A 225 -62.08 7.81 5.12
CA GLU A 225 -62.97 6.90 5.85
C GLU A 225 -63.40 7.51 7.19
N ARG A 226 -62.48 8.16 7.92
CA ARG A 226 -62.80 8.90 9.15
C ARG A 226 -63.80 10.03 8.87
N GLY A 227 -63.58 10.81 7.81
CA GLY A 227 -64.51 11.87 7.39
C GLY A 227 -65.89 11.31 7.03
N ARG A 228 -65.94 10.19 6.30
CA ARG A 228 -67.20 9.49 6.00
C ARG A 228 -67.91 8.99 7.26
N GLY A 229 -67.16 8.43 8.21
CA GLY A 229 -67.68 8.00 9.51
C GLY A 229 -68.26 9.14 10.34
N GLN A 230 -67.53 10.25 10.47
CA GLN A 230 -68.00 11.46 11.17
C GLN A 230 -69.27 12.03 10.52
N ALA A 231 -69.31 12.09 9.19
CA ALA A 231 -70.51 12.53 8.47
C ALA A 231 -71.69 11.56 8.66
N ALA A 232 -71.44 10.26 8.77
CA ALA A 232 -72.49 9.28 9.06
C ALA A 232 -73.04 9.42 10.48
N VAL A 233 -72.18 9.64 11.47
CA VAL A 233 -72.59 9.93 12.86
C VAL A 233 -73.44 11.19 12.92
N ALA A 234 -72.98 12.30 12.32
CA ALA A 234 -73.75 13.55 12.30
C ALA A 234 -75.13 13.39 11.63
N ARG A 235 -75.23 12.56 10.58
CA ARG A 235 -76.54 12.24 9.95
C ARG A 235 -77.43 11.40 10.89
N ALA A 236 -76.86 10.43 11.60
CA ALA A 236 -77.61 9.62 12.55
C ALA A 236 -78.13 10.46 13.72
N ASP A 237 -77.31 11.34 14.28
CA ASP A 237 -77.69 12.27 15.34
C ASP A 237 -78.82 13.20 14.88
N ALA A 238 -78.70 13.78 13.68
CA ALA A 238 -79.76 14.62 13.12
C ALA A 238 -81.09 13.87 12.87
N VAL A 239 -81.03 12.57 12.51
CA VAL A 239 -82.23 11.73 12.40
C VAL A 239 -82.83 11.46 13.77
N GLN A 240 -81.99 11.17 14.77
CA GLN A 240 -82.42 10.93 16.15
C GLN A 240 -83.11 12.18 16.73
N GLU A 241 -82.52 13.37 16.56
CA GLU A 241 -83.12 14.64 16.98
C GLU A 241 -84.49 14.88 16.32
N ARG A 242 -84.63 14.58 15.02
CA ARG A 242 -85.91 14.69 14.31
C ARG A 242 -86.95 13.70 14.83
N LEU A 243 -86.53 12.47 15.15
CA LEU A 243 -87.42 11.46 15.73
C LEU A 243 -87.89 11.88 17.12
N ASP A 244 -86.99 12.40 17.95
CA ASP A 244 -87.35 12.85 19.30
C ASP A 244 -88.25 14.09 19.26
N ALA A 245 -88.00 15.03 18.34
CA ALA A 245 -88.90 16.15 18.09
C ALA A 245 -90.29 15.70 17.59
N ALA A 246 -90.34 14.72 16.67
CA ALA A 246 -91.59 14.15 16.18
C ALA A 246 -92.37 13.41 17.28
N ARG A 247 -91.68 12.67 18.15
CA ARG A 247 -92.26 12.01 19.32
C ARG A 247 -92.84 13.03 20.30
N ALA A 248 -92.10 14.07 20.64
CA ALA A 248 -92.57 15.15 21.50
C ALA A 248 -93.79 15.86 20.90
N GLY A 249 -93.78 16.14 19.59
CA GLY A 249 -94.93 16.71 18.88
C GLY A 249 -96.15 15.80 18.87
N HIS A 250 -95.97 14.50 18.69
CA HIS A 250 -97.05 13.51 18.75
C HIS A 250 -97.63 13.38 20.15
N GLU A 251 -96.79 13.33 21.18
CA GLU A 251 -97.23 13.29 22.58
C GLU A 251 -98.01 14.56 22.96
N ALA A 252 -97.53 15.73 22.55
CA ALA A 252 -98.23 17.01 22.73
C ALA A 252 -99.61 17.00 22.02
N ALA A 253 -99.68 16.49 20.80
CA ALA A 253 -100.95 16.37 20.06
C ALA A 253 -101.93 15.38 20.73
N LEU A 254 -101.44 14.23 21.22
CA LEU A 254 -102.27 13.28 21.96
C LEU A 254 -102.79 13.88 23.27
N ASN A 255 -101.96 14.64 23.99
CA ASN A 255 -102.39 15.32 25.20
C ASN A 255 -103.42 16.42 24.90
N ALA A 256 -103.22 17.20 23.83
CA ALA A 256 -104.22 18.18 23.38
C ALA A 256 -105.57 17.53 23.02
N LEU A 257 -105.55 16.41 22.28
CA LEU A 257 -106.77 15.64 21.96
C LEU A 257 -107.44 15.08 23.21
N ARG A 258 -106.67 14.56 24.18
CA ARG A 258 -107.19 14.09 25.47
C ARG A 258 -107.85 15.23 26.24
N ASP A 259 -107.24 16.41 26.28
CA ASP A 259 -107.79 17.59 26.94
C ASP A 259 -109.06 18.08 26.24
N GLU A 260 -109.09 18.08 24.91
CA GLU A 260 -110.30 18.40 24.13
C GLU A 260 -111.42 17.39 24.37
N HIS A 261 -111.11 16.09 24.36
CA HIS A 261 -112.07 15.04 24.68
C HIS A 261 -112.58 15.15 26.12
N ALA A 262 -111.71 15.45 27.09
CA ALA A 262 -112.10 15.67 28.48
C ALA A 262 -113.03 16.88 28.62
N LYS A 263 -112.73 17.99 27.95
CA LYS A 263 -113.60 19.18 27.88
C LYS A 263 -114.94 18.87 27.22
N ALA A 264 -114.94 18.14 26.10
CA ALA A 264 -116.15 17.75 25.40
C ALA A 264 -117.03 16.80 26.22
N ALA A 265 -116.41 15.84 26.93
CA ALA A 265 -117.09 14.93 27.84
C ALA A 265 -117.68 15.68 29.03
N ALA A 266 -116.93 16.59 29.66
CA ALA A 266 -117.44 17.45 30.72
C ALA A 266 -118.64 18.29 30.24
N ALA A 267 -118.52 18.94 29.08
CA ALA A 267 -119.62 19.71 28.49
C ALA A 267 -120.84 18.83 28.13
N ALA A 268 -120.64 17.58 27.71
CA ALA A 268 -121.73 16.63 27.45
C ALA A 268 -122.43 16.19 28.75
N LEU A 269 -121.67 15.92 29.82
CA LEU A 269 -122.21 15.61 31.14
C LEU A 269 -122.99 16.80 31.71
N ASP A 270 -122.48 18.02 31.58
CA ASP A 270 -123.19 19.23 32.00
C ASP A 270 -124.50 19.42 31.23
N ARG A 271 -124.49 19.22 29.90
CA ARG A 271 -125.72 19.26 29.08
C ARG A 271 -126.72 18.19 29.51
N ALA A 272 -126.27 16.96 29.70
CA ALA A 272 -127.12 15.85 30.16
C ALA A 272 -127.69 16.13 31.55
N ARG A 273 -126.92 16.73 32.45
CA ARG A 273 -127.37 17.16 33.77
C ARG A 273 -128.45 18.23 33.67
N VAL A 274 -128.23 19.27 32.88
CA VAL A 274 -129.23 20.34 32.65
C VAL A 274 -130.51 19.78 32.02
N GLU A 275 -130.39 18.85 31.08
CA GLU A 275 -131.55 18.20 30.45
C GLU A 275 -132.30 17.29 31.44
N ALA A 276 -131.59 16.52 32.26
CA ALA A 276 -132.18 15.72 33.32
C ALA A 276 -132.89 16.59 34.37
N GLU A 277 -132.29 17.71 34.78
CA GLU A 277 -132.89 18.69 35.68
C GLU A 277 -134.15 19.31 35.05
N ARG A 278 -134.13 19.62 33.75
CA ARG A 278 -135.29 20.13 33.01
C ARG A 278 -136.41 19.09 32.88
N LEU A 279 -136.08 17.83 32.58
CA LEU A 279 -137.05 16.74 32.51
C LEU A 279 -137.67 16.48 33.89
N ARG A 280 -136.86 16.49 34.96
CA ARG A 280 -137.34 16.35 36.33
C ARG A 280 -138.30 17.48 36.71
N ALA A 281 -137.94 18.74 36.44
CA ALA A 281 -138.84 19.87 36.66
C ALA A 281 -140.15 19.75 35.86
N GLY A 282 -140.08 19.26 34.62
CA GLY A 282 -141.28 18.99 33.80
C GLY A 282 -142.14 17.84 34.34
N PHE A 283 -141.54 16.79 34.90
CA PHE A 283 -142.27 15.71 35.59
C PHE A 283 -142.91 16.21 36.88
N ASP A 284 -142.18 16.97 37.69
CA ASP A 284 -142.69 17.56 38.94
C ASP A 284 -143.88 18.49 38.64
N GLN A 285 -143.81 19.28 37.57
CA GLN A 285 -144.93 20.09 37.09
C GLN A 285 -146.14 19.22 36.69
N ARG A 286 -145.95 18.16 35.90
CA ARG A 286 -147.05 17.25 35.51
C ARG A 286 -147.68 16.54 36.70
N ILE A 287 -146.88 16.15 37.68
CA ILE A 287 -147.38 15.55 38.93
C ILE A 287 -148.23 16.58 39.68
N ALA A 288 -147.76 17.83 39.81
CA ALA A 288 -148.54 18.90 40.44
C ALA A 288 -149.86 19.18 39.68
N GLU A 289 -149.84 19.19 38.34
CA GLU A 289 -151.04 19.34 37.51
C GLU A 289 -152.01 18.16 37.70
N LEU A 290 -151.52 16.92 37.70
CA LEU A 290 -152.33 15.72 37.97
C LEU A 290 -152.90 15.71 39.39
N GLN A 291 -152.12 16.14 40.38
CA GLN A 291 -152.57 16.27 41.77
C GLN A 291 -153.67 17.33 41.89
N ALA A 292 -153.50 18.51 41.28
CA ALA A 292 -154.51 19.55 41.26
C ALA A 292 -155.81 19.10 40.57
N ALA A 293 -155.71 18.40 39.42
CA ALA A 293 -156.86 17.83 38.73
C ALA A 293 -157.55 16.73 39.56
N HIS A 294 -156.79 15.89 40.25
CA HIS A 294 -157.33 14.89 41.16
C HIS A 294 -158.04 15.53 42.35
N GLU A 295 -157.43 16.53 43.00
CA GLU A 295 -158.06 17.30 44.09
C GLU A 295 -159.34 18.01 43.64
N GLN A 296 -159.38 18.52 42.40
CA GLN A 296 -160.58 19.10 41.81
C GLN A 296 -161.65 18.03 41.58
N THR A 297 -161.27 16.84 41.11
CA THR A 297 -162.17 15.70 40.91
C THR A 297 -162.73 15.21 42.25
N VAL A 298 -161.89 15.10 43.28
CA VAL A 298 -162.32 14.70 44.64
C VAL A 298 -163.26 15.74 45.23
N ARG A 299 -162.98 17.04 45.07
CA ARG A 299 -163.89 18.12 45.48
C ARG A 299 -165.24 18.01 44.78
N SER A 300 -165.25 17.83 43.47
CA SER A 300 -166.47 17.63 42.68
C SER A 300 -167.24 16.36 43.09
N MET A 301 -166.54 15.25 43.36
CA MET A 301 -167.15 14.04 43.90
C MET A 301 -167.73 14.24 45.31
N HIS A 302 -167.05 14.99 46.16
CA HIS A 302 -167.54 15.28 47.51
C HIS A 302 -168.78 16.18 47.47
N GLU A 303 -168.79 17.19 46.60
CA GLU A 303 -169.96 18.04 46.36
C GLU A 303 -171.15 17.22 45.84
N THR A 304 -170.94 16.36 44.83
CA THR A 304 -171.99 15.48 44.29
C THR A 304 -172.48 14.45 45.30
N THR A 305 -171.59 13.82 46.08
CA THR A 305 -171.98 12.87 47.14
C THR A 305 -172.77 13.58 48.23
N THR A 306 -172.40 14.81 48.60
CA THR A 306 -173.12 15.62 49.59
C THR A 306 -174.51 16.02 49.07
N SER A 307 -174.62 16.38 47.79
CA SER A 307 -175.90 16.66 47.10
C SER A 307 -176.79 15.43 47.09
N LEU A 308 -176.28 14.28 46.64
CA LEU A 308 -177.01 13.00 46.64
C LEU A 308 -177.42 12.57 48.06
N GLY A 309 -176.57 12.80 49.06
CA GLY A 309 -176.89 12.55 50.47
C GLY A 309 -177.98 13.49 51.03
N ALA A 310 -178.09 14.72 50.52
CA ALA A 310 -179.19 15.62 50.83
C ALA A 310 -180.49 15.17 50.14
N GLU A 311 -180.41 14.74 48.87
CA GLU A 311 -181.53 14.20 48.11
C GLU A 311 -182.08 12.91 48.71
N LEU A 312 -181.22 12.00 49.17
CA LEU A 312 -181.62 10.74 49.83
C LEU A 312 -182.33 11.00 51.16
N ARG A 313 -181.83 11.95 51.97
CA ARG A 313 -182.49 12.34 53.23
C ARG A 313 -183.85 12.99 52.98
N ALA A 314 -183.99 13.80 51.93
CA ALA A 314 -185.27 14.35 51.52
C ALA A 314 -186.24 13.25 51.03
N ALA A 315 -185.75 12.23 50.32
CA ALA A 315 -186.55 11.10 49.86
C ALA A 315 -187.02 10.20 51.01
N LEU A 316 -186.14 9.88 51.96
CA LEU A 316 -186.48 9.11 53.17
C LEU A 316 -187.45 9.88 54.07
N GLY A 317 -187.30 11.20 54.19
CA GLY A 317 -188.25 12.05 54.91
C GLY A 317 -189.67 11.99 54.33
N ARG A 318 -189.82 11.90 52.99
CA ARG A 318 -191.11 11.73 52.31
C ARG A 318 -191.72 10.34 52.51
N ALA A 319 -190.88 9.30 52.53
CA ALA A 319 -191.34 7.93 52.77
C ALA A 319 -191.87 7.75 54.21
N ASP A 320 -191.16 8.30 55.19
CA ASP A 320 -191.51 8.23 56.62
C ASP A 320 -192.77 9.06 56.96
N THR A 321 -193.07 10.12 56.19
CA THR A 321 -194.36 10.84 56.31
C THR A 321 -195.51 10.04 55.70
N ALA A 322 -195.30 9.39 54.55
CA ALA A 322 -196.31 8.55 53.91
C ALA A 322 -196.66 7.31 54.75
N GLU A 323 -195.68 6.70 55.42
CA GLU A 323 -195.89 5.55 56.32
C GLU A 323 -196.76 5.90 57.53
N ARG A 324 -196.56 7.08 58.13
CA ARG A 324 -197.38 7.53 59.26
C ARG A 324 -198.82 7.86 58.87
N GLU A 325 -199.03 8.43 57.68
CA GLU A 325 -200.37 8.66 57.15
C GLU A 325 -201.11 7.35 56.84
N LEU A 326 -200.40 6.34 56.30
CA LEU A 326 -200.97 5.03 56.00
C LEU A 326 -201.34 4.24 57.27
N ALA A 327 -200.50 4.32 58.31
CA ALA A 327 -200.80 3.76 59.63
C ALA A 327 -202.02 4.45 60.25
N GLY A 328 -202.15 5.77 60.14
CA GLY A 328 -203.31 6.52 60.63
C GLY A 328 -204.64 6.14 59.96
N VAL A 329 -204.62 5.83 58.66
CA VAL A 329 -205.79 5.40 57.88
C VAL A 329 -206.23 3.98 58.25
N LEU A 330 -205.28 3.07 58.51
CA LEU A 330 -205.56 1.69 58.89
C LEU A 330 -206.18 1.57 60.29
N THR A 331 -205.79 2.41 61.25
CA THR A 331 -206.40 2.42 62.59
C THR A 331 -207.84 2.94 62.56
N ALA A 332 -208.13 3.94 61.74
CA ALA A 332 -209.47 4.52 61.61
C ALA A 332 -210.50 3.57 60.96
N LEU A 333 -210.05 2.63 60.12
CA LEU A 333 -210.89 1.62 59.46
C LEU A 333 -211.25 0.42 60.35
N GLY A 334 -210.58 0.23 61.50
CA GLY A 334 -210.83 -0.88 62.42
C GLY A 334 -211.97 -0.66 63.42
N GLU A 335 -212.41 0.59 63.63
CA GLU A 335 -213.33 0.95 64.72
C GLU A 335 -214.79 1.21 64.26
N THR A 336 -215.14 0.91 63.00
CA THR A 336 -216.50 1.12 62.45
C THR A 336 -217.33 -0.18 62.47
N PRO A 337 -218.56 -0.22 63.04
CA PRO A 337 -219.22 -1.49 63.41
C PRO A 337 -220.06 -2.19 62.32
N GLU A 338 -220.15 -1.66 61.10
CA GLU A 338 -220.88 -2.31 60.00
C GLU A 338 -220.01 -2.41 58.75
N LEU A 339 -219.23 -3.49 58.65
CA LEU A 339 -218.41 -3.77 57.47
C LEU A 339 -218.84 -5.12 56.84
N PRO A 340 -219.23 -5.13 55.55
CA PRO A 340 -219.61 -6.33 54.81
C PRO A 340 -218.52 -7.41 54.81
N GLU A 341 -218.94 -8.67 54.91
CA GLU A 341 -218.10 -9.88 55.07
C GLU A 341 -216.96 -10.00 54.03
N THR A 342 -217.11 -9.39 52.85
CA THR A 342 -216.10 -9.33 51.78
C THR A 342 -214.87 -8.48 52.11
N LEU A 343 -214.96 -7.52 53.04
CA LEU A 343 -213.83 -6.68 53.48
C LEU A 343 -213.08 -7.27 54.68
N LYS A 344 -213.77 -8.02 55.56
CA LYS A 344 -213.11 -8.82 56.63
C LYS A 344 -212.14 -9.85 56.06
N GLN A 345 -212.51 -10.49 54.94
CA GLN A 345 -211.67 -11.51 54.28
C GLN A 345 -210.40 -10.95 53.61
N LEU A 346 -210.32 -9.63 53.37
CA LEU A 346 -209.12 -8.97 52.83
C LEU A 346 -208.21 -8.42 53.93
N LEU A 347 -208.77 -8.04 55.07
CA LEU A 347 -208.02 -7.64 56.27
C LEU A 347 -207.32 -8.82 56.95
N ASP A 348 -207.95 -10.00 57.00
CA ASP A 348 -207.34 -11.23 57.54
C ASP A 348 -206.29 -11.87 56.62
N ARG A 349 -206.17 -11.38 55.37
CA ARG A 349 -205.22 -11.89 54.37
C ARG A 349 -203.95 -11.04 54.25
N TRP A 350 -203.85 -9.95 55.01
CA TRP A 350 -202.62 -9.15 55.06
C TRP A 350 -201.62 -9.78 56.04
N PRO A 351 -200.45 -10.25 55.57
CA PRO A 351 -199.41 -10.72 56.46
C PRO A 351 -198.91 -9.54 57.30
N ARG A 352 -198.88 -9.73 58.63
CA ARG A 352 -198.01 -8.96 59.51
C ARG A 352 -196.58 -9.35 59.17
N GLU A 353 -196.03 -8.72 58.15
CA GLU A 353 -194.62 -8.75 57.82
C GLU A 353 -193.84 -8.05 58.93
N SER A 354 -192.76 -8.71 59.34
CA SER A 354 -191.51 -8.03 59.65
C SER A 354 -190.58 -8.24 58.48
#